data_AF-A0A425VXB6-F1
#
_entry.id   AF-A0A425VXB6-F1
#
_cell.length_a   1.000
_cell.length_b   1.000
_cell.length_c   1.000
_cell.angle_alpha   90.00
_cell.angle_beta   90.00
_cell.angle_gamma   90.00
#
_symmetry.space_group_name_H-M   'P 1'
#
loop_
_entity.id
_entity.type
_entity.pdbx_description
1 polymer ?
#
loop_
_entity_poly.entity_id
_entity_poly.type
_entity_poly.pdbx_seq_one_letter_code
_entity_poly.pdbx_strand_id
1 'polypeptide(L)'
;MEISLVAGRSGKDTYVIYGKLGDGERLAVNETASIELMDGSSVEREVLALRALVGGKYTNVRECMGPCPFGMEVSDLEGCEVKTPDAIEARRRIKQFDQMVCLTPFRELKHGDESIYDWVEDGYTVPEKVLAYLMTTEPFFMSPGIYEHPFRPGRRLLGPYCYTDGHFWWDRDCWKYTTKYHVKLPQEFVDYVMSGKGDKFFKSHSPNPSSWFDRIEELYGDTPHGNFLPRNAGNVDLEDF
;
A
#
# COMPACT_ATOMS: atom_id res chain seq x y z
N MET A 1 14.02 -24.30 3.98
CA MET A 1 13.78 -23.51 2.77
C MET A 1 13.10 -22.23 3.22
N GLU A 2 13.64 -21.07 2.87
CA GLU A 2 13.04 -19.78 3.21
C GLU A 2 12.32 -19.22 1.98
N ILE A 3 11.03 -18.94 2.10
CA ILE A 3 10.24 -18.30 1.04
C ILE A 3 10.17 -16.81 1.31
N SER A 4 10.56 -16.00 0.33
CA SER A 4 10.64 -14.55 0.47
C SER A 4 9.48 -13.84 -0.22
N LEU A 5 9.03 -14.34 -1.37
CA LEU A 5 8.01 -13.67 -2.19
C LEU A 5 7.23 -14.69 -3.02
N VAL A 6 5.95 -14.40 -3.27
CA VAL A 6 5.16 -15.07 -4.31
C VAL A 6 4.83 -14.06 -5.40
N ALA A 7 5.38 -14.26 -6.59
CA ALA A 7 4.98 -13.51 -7.77
C ALA A 7 3.75 -14.17 -8.40
N GLY A 8 2.80 -13.33 -8.84
CA GLY A 8 1.48 -13.74 -9.31
C GLY A 8 1.47 -14.66 -10.55
N ARG A 9 0.25 -14.95 -11.02
CA ARG A 9 -0.08 -15.94 -12.06
C ARG A 9 0.93 -15.94 -13.24
N SER A 10 1.70 -17.01 -13.40
CA SER A 10 2.55 -17.28 -14.59
C SER A 10 1.75 -17.91 -15.73
N GLY A 11 0.55 -18.43 -15.43
CA GLY A 11 -0.36 -19.08 -16.36
C GLY A 11 -1.79 -19.13 -15.84
N LYS A 12 -2.62 -20.05 -16.34
CA LYS A 12 -4.04 -20.09 -15.96
C LYS A 12 -4.23 -20.50 -14.50
N ASP A 13 -3.32 -21.17 -13.80
CA ASP A 13 -3.44 -21.44 -12.34
C ASP A 13 -2.06 -21.71 -11.69
N THR A 14 -0.99 -21.15 -12.25
CA THR A 14 0.39 -21.36 -11.76
C THR A 14 0.98 -20.11 -11.12
N TYR A 15 1.76 -20.30 -10.06
CA TYR A 15 2.37 -19.25 -9.25
C TYR A 15 3.87 -19.45 -9.18
N VAL A 16 4.63 -18.35 -9.17
CA VAL A 16 6.08 -18.42 -9.02
C VAL A 16 6.46 -17.98 -7.62
N ILE A 17 7.06 -18.89 -6.86
CA ILE A 17 7.54 -18.65 -5.52
C ILE A 17 9.04 -18.41 -5.58
N TYR A 18 9.48 -17.29 -5.02
CA TYR A 18 10.88 -16.96 -4.85
C TYR A 18 11.31 -17.18 -3.40
N GLY A 19 12.50 -17.73 -3.24
CA GLY A 19 13.06 -18.01 -1.93
C GLY A 19 14.55 -18.27 -1.98
N LYS A 20 15.08 -18.75 -0.86
CA LYS A 20 16.47 -19.13 -0.69
C LYS A 20 16.54 -20.50 -0.02
N LEU A 21 17.29 -21.41 -0.63
CA LEU A 21 17.70 -22.65 0.00
C LEU A 21 18.84 -22.37 0.98
N GLY A 22 18.78 -22.97 2.17
CA GLY A 22 19.85 -23.02 3.16
C GLY A 22 20.89 -24.09 2.85
N ASP A 23 21.96 -24.14 3.63
CA ASP A 23 23.04 -25.11 3.44
C ASP A 23 22.52 -26.56 3.55
N GLY A 24 22.80 -27.38 2.53
CA GLY A 24 22.37 -28.78 2.49
C GLY A 24 20.92 -28.99 2.05
N GLU A 25 20.15 -27.93 1.80
CA GLU A 25 18.79 -28.04 1.25
C GLU A 25 18.82 -28.30 -0.26
N ARG A 26 17.83 -29.03 -0.76
CA ARG A 26 17.67 -29.41 -2.17
C ARG A 26 16.25 -29.10 -2.63
N LEU A 27 16.11 -28.68 -3.88
CA LEU A 27 14.84 -28.65 -4.57
C LEU A 27 15.01 -29.16 -6.01
N ALA A 28 14.07 -29.94 -6.52
CA ALA A 28 14.10 -30.44 -7.89
C ALA A 28 12.71 -30.41 -8.56
N VAL A 29 12.72 -30.38 -9.89
CA VAL A 29 11.50 -30.44 -10.71
C VAL A 29 10.84 -31.81 -10.59
N ASN A 30 9.50 -31.84 -10.55
CA ASN A 30 8.65 -33.00 -10.28
C ASN A 30 8.80 -33.59 -8.87
N GLU A 31 9.47 -32.89 -7.96
CA GLU A 31 9.41 -33.21 -6.52
C GLU A 31 8.37 -32.35 -5.83
N THR A 32 7.91 -32.82 -4.68
CA THR A 32 6.96 -32.10 -3.83
C THR A 32 7.70 -31.15 -2.90
N ALA A 33 7.29 -29.90 -2.89
CA ALA A 33 7.71 -28.88 -1.94
C ALA A 33 6.61 -28.63 -0.91
N SER A 34 7.01 -28.59 0.37
CA SER A 34 6.15 -28.15 1.46
C SER A 34 6.20 -26.63 1.58
N ILE A 35 5.04 -25.98 1.47
CA ILE A 35 4.88 -24.53 1.49
C ILE A 35 4.07 -24.14 2.72
N GLU A 36 4.65 -23.33 3.60
CA GLU A 36 3.95 -22.84 4.79
C GLU A 36 2.91 -21.76 4.42
N LEU A 37 1.72 -21.88 4.99
CA LEU A 37 0.63 -20.93 4.82
C LEU A 37 0.52 -19.98 6.02
N MET A 38 -0.16 -18.87 5.82
CA MET A 38 -0.29 -17.78 6.79
C MET A 38 -1.10 -18.17 8.04
N ASP A 39 -1.86 -19.25 7.99
CA ASP A 39 -2.56 -19.83 9.14
C ASP A 39 -1.69 -20.80 9.96
N GLY A 40 -0.43 -21.02 9.55
CA GLY A 40 0.51 -21.94 10.17
C GLY A 40 0.38 -23.40 9.69
N SER A 41 -0.57 -23.69 8.79
CA SER A 41 -0.61 -24.97 8.09
C SER A 41 0.46 -25.03 6.99
N SER A 42 0.60 -26.19 6.34
CA SER A 42 1.48 -26.34 5.19
C SER A 42 0.76 -27.08 4.08
N VAL A 43 1.09 -26.72 2.85
CA VAL A 43 0.53 -27.32 1.66
C VAL A 43 1.64 -27.91 0.81
N GLU A 44 1.42 -29.13 0.35
CA GLU A 44 2.34 -29.84 -0.54
C GLU A 44 2.02 -29.52 -2.00
N ARG A 45 3.02 -29.13 -2.78
CA ARG A 45 2.88 -28.84 -4.21
C ARG A 45 4.03 -29.39 -5.02
N GLU A 46 3.71 -29.93 -6.19
CA GLU A 46 4.71 -30.37 -7.16
C GLU A 46 5.41 -29.16 -7.78
N VAL A 47 6.74 -29.22 -7.86
CA VAL A 47 7.57 -28.22 -8.54
C VAL A 47 7.52 -28.45 -10.04
N LEU A 48 6.76 -27.61 -10.76
CA LEU A 48 6.57 -27.70 -12.21
C LEU A 48 7.78 -27.18 -12.98
N ALA A 49 8.40 -26.12 -12.48
CA ALA A 49 9.62 -25.55 -13.04
C ALA A 49 10.49 -24.97 -11.93
N LEU A 50 11.80 -24.96 -12.15
CA LEU A 50 12.76 -24.46 -11.18
C LEU A 50 13.80 -23.55 -11.87
N ARG A 51 14.05 -22.41 -11.24
CA ARG A 51 15.08 -21.45 -11.64
C ARG A 51 16.03 -21.25 -10.47
N ALA A 52 17.32 -21.22 -10.74
CA ALA A 52 18.35 -20.89 -9.76
C ALA A 52 19.12 -19.65 -10.20
N LEU A 53 19.58 -18.83 -9.26
CA LEU A 53 20.43 -17.68 -9.56
C LEU A 53 21.86 -18.16 -9.85
N VAL A 54 22.25 -18.16 -11.13
CA VAL A 54 23.57 -18.56 -11.60
C VAL A 54 24.23 -17.37 -12.30
N GLY A 55 25.39 -16.93 -11.80
CA GLY A 55 26.10 -15.79 -12.39
C GLY A 55 25.28 -14.49 -12.43
N GLY A 56 24.43 -14.27 -11.43
CA GLY A 56 23.56 -13.09 -11.33
C GLY A 56 22.31 -13.13 -12.22
N LYS A 57 22.02 -14.26 -12.89
CA LYS A 57 20.81 -14.44 -13.71
C LYS A 57 20.05 -15.69 -13.31
N TYR A 58 18.73 -15.58 -13.22
CA TYR A 58 17.87 -16.74 -12.99
C TYR A 58 17.86 -17.62 -14.24
N THR A 59 18.33 -18.87 -14.09
CA THR A 59 18.43 -19.85 -15.17
C THR A 59 17.59 -21.08 -14.83
N ASN A 60 16.88 -21.64 -15.80
CA ASN A 60 16.13 -22.88 -15.61
C ASN A 60 17.08 -24.04 -15.29
N VAL A 61 16.79 -24.78 -14.22
CA VAL A 61 17.55 -25.94 -13.76
C VAL A 61 16.60 -27.09 -13.45
N ARG A 62 17.11 -28.32 -13.45
CA ARG A 62 16.33 -29.49 -12.99
C ARG A 62 16.37 -29.66 -11.48
N GLU A 63 17.42 -29.16 -10.85
CA GLU A 63 17.70 -29.27 -9.43
C GLU A 63 18.54 -28.06 -9.00
N CYS A 64 18.34 -27.59 -7.77
CA CYS A 64 19.26 -26.68 -7.10
C CYS A 64 19.55 -27.15 -5.67
N MET A 65 20.79 -26.93 -5.24
CA MET A 65 21.26 -27.17 -3.89
C MET A 65 21.60 -25.83 -3.24
N GLY A 66 21.28 -25.69 -1.96
CA GLY A 66 21.63 -24.50 -1.21
C GLY A 66 23.12 -24.42 -0.85
N PRO A 67 23.64 -23.21 -0.55
CA PRO A 67 22.88 -21.97 -0.42
C PRO A 67 22.66 -21.28 -1.78
N CYS A 68 21.40 -21.15 -2.19
CA CYS A 68 21.06 -20.63 -3.52
C CYS A 68 19.67 -19.98 -3.55
N PRO A 69 19.53 -18.75 -4.07
CA PRO A 69 18.23 -18.18 -4.41
C PRO A 69 17.57 -18.95 -5.55
N PHE A 70 16.28 -19.22 -5.41
CA PHE A 70 15.50 -19.95 -6.41
C PHE A 70 14.20 -19.23 -6.76
N GLY A 71 13.62 -19.62 -7.90
CA GLY A 71 12.23 -19.38 -8.26
C GLY A 71 11.61 -20.70 -8.69
N MET A 72 10.56 -21.16 -8.00
CA MET A 72 9.85 -22.39 -8.33
C MET A 72 8.44 -22.07 -8.82
N GLU A 73 7.98 -22.77 -9.86
CA GLU A 73 6.61 -22.69 -10.34
C GLU A 73 5.79 -23.86 -9.78
N VAL A 74 4.62 -23.56 -9.22
CA VAL A 74 3.67 -24.52 -8.66
C VAL A 74 2.25 -24.19 -9.10
N SER A 75 1.33 -25.16 -9.08
CA SER A 75 -0.10 -24.92 -9.36
C SER A 75 -0.91 -24.67 -8.09
N ASP A 76 -2.11 -24.09 -8.26
CA ASP A 76 -3.18 -24.10 -7.27
C ASP A 76 -2.77 -23.53 -5.90
N LEU A 77 -2.17 -22.35 -5.91
CA LEU A 77 -1.66 -21.69 -4.71
C LEU A 77 -2.12 -20.23 -4.63
N GLU A 78 -3.06 -19.92 -3.74
CA GLU A 78 -3.49 -18.53 -3.57
C GLU A 78 -2.39 -17.69 -2.91
N GLY A 79 -1.82 -16.72 -3.64
CA GLY A 79 -0.63 -15.97 -3.20
C GLY A 79 -0.78 -15.24 -1.85
N CYS A 80 -1.99 -14.82 -1.47
CA CYS A 80 -2.27 -14.17 -0.17
C CYS A 80 -2.32 -15.14 1.02
N GLU A 81 -2.27 -16.45 0.76
CA GLU A 81 -2.26 -17.50 1.77
C GLU A 81 -0.86 -17.99 2.09
N VAL A 82 0.14 -17.77 1.23
CA VAL A 82 1.52 -18.22 1.50
C VAL A 82 2.20 -17.34 2.53
N LYS A 83 2.86 -17.97 3.50
CA LYS A 83 3.58 -17.27 4.54
C LYS A 83 4.92 -16.75 4.02
N THR A 84 4.94 -15.46 3.72
CA THR A 84 6.14 -14.72 3.34
C THR A 84 6.29 -13.49 4.24
N PRO A 85 7.51 -12.95 4.44
CA PRO A 85 7.68 -11.67 5.15
C PRO A 85 6.79 -10.55 4.58
N ASP A 86 6.70 -10.47 3.26
CA ASP A 86 5.86 -9.49 2.56
C ASP A 86 4.36 -9.69 2.83
N ALA A 87 3.88 -10.95 2.80
CA ALA A 87 2.48 -11.26 3.11
C ALA A 87 2.13 -10.99 4.59
N ILE A 88 3.06 -11.27 5.51
CA ILE A 88 2.90 -10.95 6.94
C ILE A 88 2.78 -9.44 7.13
N GLU A 89 3.68 -8.67 6.51
CA GLU A 89 3.66 -7.21 6.57
C GLU A 89 2.41 -6.63 5.92
N ALA A 90 1.98 -7.15 4.76
CA ALA A 90 0.74 -6.74 4.10
C ALA A 90 -0.48 -7.00 5.00
N ARG A 91 -0.61 -8.18 5.62
CA ARG A 91 -1.70 -8.46 6.56
C ARG A 91 -1.64 -7.59 7.80
N ARG A 92 -0.43 -7.28 8.30
CA ARG A 92 -0.26 -6.36 9.43
C ARG A 92 -0.77 -4.96 9.06
N ARG A 93 -0.45 -4.46 7.86
CA ARG A 93 -0.94 -3.17 7.37
C ARG A 93 -2.45 -3.15 7.16
N ILE A 94 -3.05 -4.19 6.59
CA ILE A 94 -4.50 -4.31 6.45
C ILE A 94 -5.18 -4.25 7.83
N LYS A 95 -4.69 -5.02 8.80
CA LYS A 95 -5.21 -4.97 10.18
C LYS A 95 -5.07 -3.59 10.82
N GLN A 96 -3.99 -2.86 10.52
CA GLN A 96 -3.85 -1.47 10.99
C GLN A 96 -4.91 -0.57 10.34
N PHE A 97 -5.12 -0.69 9.03
CA PHE A 97 -6.18 0.01 8.31
C PHE A 97 -7.56 -0.23 8.92
N ASP A 98 -7.90 -1.49 9.21
CA ASP A 98 -9.19 -1.89 9.78
C ASP A 98 -9.43 -1.33 11.20
N GLN A 99 -8.37 -0.93 11.90
CA GLN A 99 -8.45 -0.34 13.24
C GLN A 99 -8.59 1.19 13.22
N MET A 100 -8.42 1.82 12.05
CA MET A 100 -8.44 3.27 11.91
C MET A 100 -9.75 3.77 11.33
N VAL A 101 -10.13 4.99 11.69
CA VAL A 101 -11.34 5.64 11.19
C VAL A 101 -11.04 6.34 9.85
N CYS A 102 -11.78 6.00 8.80
CA CYS A 102 -11.69 6.69 7.52
C CYS A 102 -12.47 8.01 7.57
N LEU A 103 -11.80 9.15 7.36
CA LEU A 103 -12.46 10.47 7.29
C LEU A 103 -13.09 10.75 5.92
N THR A 104 -12.72 9.97 4.91
CA THR A 104 -13.21 10.13 3.54
C THR A 104 -13.79 8.81 3.02
N PRO A 105 -14.81 8.21 3.69
CA PRO A 105 -15.34 6.88 3.38
C PRO A 105 -16.25 6.90 2.14
N PHE A 106 -15.90 7.69 1.13
CA PHE A 106 -16.77 8.02 0.02
C PHE A 106 -16.57 7.07 -1.15
N ARG A 107 -17.67 6.60 -1.73
CA ARG A 107 -17.69 5.72 -2.91
C ARG A 107 -17.07 6.37 -4.13
N GLU A 108 -17.19 7.68 -4.27
CA GLU A 108 -16.57 8.45 -5.36
C GLU A 108 -15.03 8.41 -5.27
N LEU A 109 -14.49 8.23 -4.06
CA LEU A 109 -13.05 8.09 -3.79
C LEU A 109 -12.58 6.63 -3.66
N LYS A 110 -13.49 5.65 -3.80
CA LYS A 110 -13.21 4.21 -3.64
C LYS A 110 -12.79 3.80 -2.23
N HIS A 111 -13.25 4.52 -1.21
CA HIS A 111 -12.89 4.28 0.19
C HIS A 111 -14.02 3.73 1.06
N GLY A 112 -15.27 3.76 0.60
CA GLY A 112 -16.42 3.25 1.33
C GLY A 112 -17.70 3.35 0.50
N ASP A 113 -18.85 3.21 1.17
CA ASP A 113 -20.16 3.15 0.52
C ASP A 113 -20.93 4.48 0.56
N GLU A 114 -20.47 5.44 1.37
CA GLU A 114 -21.12 6.73 1.55
C GLU A 114 -20.92 7.64 0.33
N SER A 115 -21.83 8.58 0.09
CA SER A 115 -21.62 9.58 -0.96
C SER A 115 -21.00 10.85 -0.38
N ILE A 116 -19.96 11.37 -1.03
CA ILE A 116 -19.35 12.65 -0.61
C ILE A 116 -20.36 13.82 -0.62
N TYR A 117 -21.38 13.75 -1.47
CA TYR A 117 -22.42 14.78 -1.55
C TYR A 117 -23.31 14.85 -0.33
N ASP A 118 -23.52 13.72 0.37
CA ASP A 118 -24.35 13.65 1.57
C ASP A 118 -23.69 14.37 2.77
N TRP A 119 -22.41 14.67 2.65
CA TRP A 119 -21.60 15.34 3.67
C TRP A 119 -21.34 16.82 3.35
N VAL A 120 -21.89 17.36 2.27
CA VAL A 120 -21.79 18.78 1.94
C VAL A 120 -22.77 19.58 2.81
N GLU A 121 -22.24 20.55 3.56
CA GLU A 121 -23.04 21.46 4.39
C GLU A 121 -22.70 22.92 4.07
N ASP A 122 -23.64 23.64 3.47
CA ASP A 122 -23.43 25.04 3.08
C ASP A 122 -23.00 25.91 4.27
N GLY A 123 -21.89 26.63 4.08
CA GLY A 123 -21.32 27.49 5.12
C GLY A 123 -20.53 26.76 6.21
N TYR A 124 -20.37 25.43 6.10
CA TYR A 124 -19.49 24.68 7.00
C TYR A 124 -18.05 25.15 6.87
N THR A 125 -17.42 25.36 8.02
CA THR A 125 -16.02 25.75 8.14
C THR A 125 -15.40 25.02 9.32
N VAL A 126 -14.08 24.87 9.30
CA VAL A 126 -13.30 24.28 10.40
C VAL A 126 -12.18 25.24 10.81
N PRO A 127 -11.67 25.13 12.04
CA PRO A 127 -10.52 25.90 12.47
C PRO A 127 -9.31 25.70 11.55
N GLU A 128 -8.51 26.74 11.33
CA GLU A 128 -7.30 26.69 10.49
C GLU A 128 -6.34 25.56 10.87
N LYS A 129 -6.24 25.28 12.17
CA LYS A 129 -5.45 24.16 12.70
C LYS A 129 -5.89 22.81 12.13
N VAL A 130 -7.18 22.60 11.91
CA VAL A 130 -7.72 21.35 11.33
C VAL A 130 -7.32 21.23 9.86
N LEU A 131 -7.41 22.33 9.10
CA LEU A 131 -6.94 22.35 7.72
C LEU A 131 -5.43 22.07 7.66
N ALA A 132 -4.64 22.74 8.51
CA ALA A 132 -3.21 22.52 8.60
C ALA A 132 -2.87 21.06 8.97
N TYR A 133 -3.66 20.44 9.84
CA TYR A 133 -3.51 19.04 10.22
C TYR A 133 -3.80 18.08 9.05
N LEU A 134 -4.86 18.32 8.27
CA LEU A 134 -5.17 17.51 7.09
C LEU A 134 -4.13 17.66 5.97
N MET A 135 -3.42 18.79 5.95
CA MET A 135 -2.32 19.07 5.03
C MET A 135 -0.98 18.46 5.46
N THR A 136 -0.92 17.70 6.56
CA THR A 136 0.27 16.89 6.84
C THR A 136 0.45 15.88 5.70
N THR A 137 1.69 15.66 5.28
CA THR A 137 1.95 14.89 4.07
C THR A 137 2.50 13.52 4.34
N GLU A 138 2.61 13.08 5.61
CA GLU A 138 3.23 11.79 5.88
C GLU A 138 2.40 10.68 5.24
N PRO A 139 2.94 10.04 4.20
CA PRO A 139 2.15 9.14 3.39
C PRO A 139 1.95 7.81 4.12
N PHE A 140 0.72 7.30 4.16
CA PHE A 140 0.46 5.98 4.74
C PHE A 140 0.41 4.89 3.67
N PHE A 141 -0.39 5.13 2.63
CA PHE A 141 -0.65 4.17 1.57
C PHE A 141 -0.92 4.87 0.25
N MET A 142 -0.47 4.24 -0.83
CA MET A 142 -0.70 4.70 -2.20
C MET A 142 -1.23 3.54 -3.00
N SER A 143 -2.33 3.79 -3.71
CA SER A 143 -2.79 2.94 -4.80
C SER A 143 -2.63 3.71 -6.11
N PRO A 144 -1.74 3.29 -7.02
CA PRO A 144 -1.61 3.92 -8.32
C PRO A 144 -2.86 3.62 -9.16
N GLY A 145 -3.81 4.54 -9.12
CA GLY A 145 -5.07 4.48 -9.86
C GLY A 145 -5.43 5.84 -10.44
N ILE A 146 -6.49 5.83 -11.24
CA ILE A 146 -7.12 7.04 -11.76
C ILE A 146 -8.59 6.98 -11.37
N TYR A 147 -9.08 8.01 -10.71
CA TYR A 147 -10.49 8.14 -10.39
C TYR A 147 -11.02 9.51 -10.85
N GLU A 148 -12.34 9.59 -11.04
CA GLU A 148 -12.99 10.83 -11.47
C GLU A 148 -13.15 11.76 -10.28
N HIS A 149 -12.87 13.05 -10.47
CA HIS A 149 -13.06 14.05 -9.43
C HIS A 149 -14.55 14.13 -9.09
N PRO A 150 -14.97 13.98 -7.82
CA PRO A 150 -16.39 13.90 -7.48
C PRO A 150 -17.18 15.12 -7.98
N PHE A 151 -16.72 16.33 -7.68
CA PHE A 151 -17.42 17.57 -8.05
C PHE A 151 -17.09 18.15 -9.44
N ARG A 152 -16.23 17.51 -10.23
CA ARG A 152 -15.80 18.02 -11.54
C ARG A 152 -15.82 16.91 -12.59
N PRO A 153 -16.98 16.69 -13.23
CA PRO A 153 -17.14 15.66 -14.24
C PRO A 153 -16.07 15.74 -15.35
N GLY A 154 -15.56 14.59 -15.76
CA GLY A 154 -14.52 14.47 -16.78
C GLY A 154 -13.10 14.78 -16.30
N ARG A 155 -12.93 15.35 -15.10
CA ARG A 155 -11.60 15.52 -14.52
C ARG A 155 -11.16 14.23 -13.84
N ARG A 156 -9.92 13.85 -14.09
CA ARG A 156 -9.27 12.69 -13.48
C ARG A 156 -8.25 13.13 -12.44
N LEU A 157 -8.26 12.45 -11.30
CA LEU A 157 -7.25 12.55 -10.25
C LEU A 157 -6.40 11.28 -10.22
N LEU A 158 -5.14 11.43 -9.84
CA LEU A 158 -4.27 10.30 -9.52
C LEU A 158 -4.53 9.87 -8.08
N GLY A 159 -4.51 8.57 -7.82
CA GLY A 159 -4.64 7.99 -6.48
C GLY A 159 -5.63 6.83 -6.41
N PRO A 160 -6.11 6.48 -5.19
CA PRO A 160 -6.03 7.28 -3.97
C PRO A 160 -4.66 7.26 -3.26
N TYR A 161 -4.36 8.38 -2.60
CA TYR A 161 -3.22 8.56 -1.70
C TYR A 161 -3.78 8.85 -0.30
N CYS A 162 -3.40 8.05 0.69
CA CYS A 162 -3.93 8.18 2.04
C CYS A 162 -2.86 8.68 3.00
N TYR A 163 -3.26 9.60 3.88
CA TYR A 163 -2.50 10.04 5.05
C TYR A 163 -3.11 9.45 6.31
N THR A 164 -2.32 9.39 7.38
CA THR A 164 -2.78 8.90 8.68
C THR A 164 -2.04 9.56 9.82
N ASP A 165 -2.70 9.65 10.98
CA ASP A 165 -2.07 9.93 12.26
C ASP A 165 -1.98 8.68 13.17
N GLY A 166 -2.32 7.51 12.62
CA GLY A 166 -2.40 6.23 13.31
C GLY A 166 -3.75 5.95 14.01
N HIS A 167 -4.64 6.93 14.07
CA HIS A 167 -6.01 6.77 14.57
C HIS A 167 -7.06 7.01 13.48
N PHE A 168 -6.86 8.06 12.68
CA PHE A 168 -7.64 8.41 11.51
C PHE A 168 -6.80 8.23 10.26
N TRP A 169 -7.46 8.00 9.13
CA TRP A 169 -6.84 8.12 7.82
C TRP A 169 -7.76 8.85 6.85
N TRP A 170 -7.17 9.54 5.87
CA TRP A 170 -7.91 10.36 4.92
C TRP A 170 -7.23 10.41 3.56
N ASP A 171 -8.03 10.62 2.52
CA ASP A 171 -7.51 10.98 1.20
C ASP A 171 -6.72 12.28 1.27
N ARG A 172 -5.60 12.36 0.55
CA ARG A 172 -4.74 13.55 0.46
C ARG A 172 -5.51 14.85 0.27
N ASP A 173 -6.54 14.82 -0.57
CA ASP A 173 -7.29 16.01 -0.98
C ASP A 173 -8.47 16.32 -0.03
N CYS A 174 -8.58 15.61 1.11
CA CYS A 174 -9.58 15.84 2.16
C CYS A 174 -9.71 17.33 2.54
N TRP A 175 -8.58 18.01 2.78
CA TRP A 175 -8.60 19.43 3.13
C TRP A 175 -9.25 20.30 2.04
N LYS A 176 -9.08 19.95 0.76
CA LYS A 176 -9.68 20.70 -0.36
C LYS A 176 -11.17 20.44 -0.47
N TYR A 177 -11.62 19.21 -0.23
CA TYR A 177 -13.04 18.90 -0.16
C TYR A 177 -13.72 19.71 0.95
N THR A 178 -13.09 19.82 2.12
CA THR A 178 -13.60 20.65 3.22
C THR A 178 -13.56 22.15 2.89
N THR A 179 -12.45 22.66 2.33
CA THR A 179 -12.31 24.10 2.06
C THR A 179 -13.15 24.59 0.88
N LYS A 180 -13.23 23.83 -0.22
CA LYS A 180 -13.84 24.28 -1.48
C LYS A 180 -15.29 23.86 -1.64
N TYR A 181 -15.60 22.65 -1.16
CA TYR A 181 -16.91 22.02 -1.35
C TYR A 181 -17.67 21.86 -0.01
N HIS A 182 -17.15 22.43 1.08
CA HIS A 182 -17.77 22.41 2.41
C HIS A 182 -18.15 21.01 2.89
N VAL A 183 -17.34 20.01 2.51
CA VAL A 183 -17.51 18.63 3.00
C VAL A 183 -17.20 18.60 4.49
N LYS A 184 -18.21 18.21 5.26
CA LYS A 184 -18.20 18.14 6.71
C LYS A 184 -17.24 17.06 7.19
N LEU A 185 -16.50 17.38 8.26
CA LEU A 185 -15.68 16.40 8.96
C LEU A 185 -16.43 15.87 10.20
N PRO A 186 -16.22 14.60 10.59
CA PRO A 186 -16.71 14.09 11.87
C PRO A 186 -16.26 14.98 13.03
N GLN A 187 -17.19 15.34 13.93
CA GLN A 187 -16.87 16.24 15.05
C GLN A 187 -15.80 15.63 15.98
N GLU A 188 -15.79 14.30 16.14
CA GLU A 188 -14.77 13.59 16.90
C GLU A 188 -13.34 13.84 16.39
N PHE A 189 -13.16 13.98 15.08
CA PHE A 189 -11.88 14.29 14.47
C PHE A 189 -11.47 15.73 14.78
N VAL A 190 -12.41 16.68 14.63
CA VAL A 190 -12.18 18.09 14.97
C VAL A 190 -11.75 18.21 16.44
N ASP A 191 -12.47 17.55 17.35
CA ASP A 191 -12.16 17.57 18.78
C ASP A 191 -10.79 16.91 19.07
N TYR A 192 -10.47 15.81 18.38
CA TYR A 192 -9.18 15.16 18.49
C TYR A 192 -8.02 16.07 18.06
N VAL A 193 -8.12 16.73 16.90
CA VAL A 193 -7.09 17.65 16.40
C VAL A 193 -6.93 18.85 17.33
N MET A 194 -8.04 19.36 17.89
CA MET A 194 -8.02 20.46 18.84
C MET A 194 -7.52 20.05 20.24
N SER A 195 -7.37 18.75 20.51
CA SER A 195 -6.83 18.23 21.76
C SER A 195 -5.29 18.26 21.83
N GLY A 196 -4.76 18.03 23.04
CA GLY A 196 -3.32 17.87 23.24
C GLY A 196 -2.69 16.62 22.59
N LYS A 197 -3.49 15.64 22.14
CA LYS A 197 -2.99 14.52 21.34
C LYS A 197 -2.69 14.96 19.91
N GLY A 198 -3.61 15.70 19.27
CA GLY A 198 -3.41 16.31 17.96
C GLY A 198 -2.20 17.24 17.94
N ASP A 199 -1.97 18.03 18.99
CA ASP A 199 -0.79 18.90 19.10
C ASP A 199 0.54 18.16 19.02
N LYS A 200 0.63 16.98 19.66
CA LYS A 200 1.88 16.20 19.67
C LYS A 200 2.20 15.70 18.27
N PHE A 201 1.19 15.16 17.56
CA PHE A 201 1.36 14.71 16.19
C PHE A 201 1.72 15.87 15.26
N PHE A 202 1.01 17.00 15.35
CA PHE A 202 1.27 18.14 14.48
C PHE A 202 2.69 18.68 14.65
N LYS A 203 3.19 18.77 15.89
CA LYS A 203 4.56 19.22 16.17
C LYS A 203 5.64 18.27 15.66
N SER A 204 5.41 16.96 15.65
CA SER A 204 6.40 16.00 15.14
C SER A 204 6.45 15.92 13.61
N HIS A 205 5.40 16.39 12.92
CA HIS A 205 5.28 16.24 11.45
C HIS A 205 5.21 17.58 10.70
N SER A 206 5.22 18.72 11.39
CA SER A 206 5.30 20.08 10.83
C SER A 206 6.59 20.74 11.33
N PRO A 207 7.71 20.65 10.57
CA PRO A 207 7.94 21.68 9.56
C PRO A 207 8.55 21.20 8.22
N ASN A 208 8.73 19.90 7.99
CA ASN A 208 9.20 19.35 6.71
C ASN A 208 8.33 18.17 6.28
N PRO A 209 7.14 18.44 5.72
CA PRO A 209 6.30 17.41 5.13
C PRO A 209 7.06 16.71 3.98
N SER A 210 7.47 15.45 4.17
CA SER A 210 8.05 14.67 3.07
C SER A 210 6.94 14.32 2.09
N SER A 211 7.17 14.55 0.80
CA SER A 211 6.22 14.14 -0.23
C SER A 211 6.30 12.62 -0.45
N TRP A 212 5.27 12.05 -1.08
CA TRP A 212 5.34 10.67 -1.61
C TRP A 212 6.57 10.47 -2.50
N PHE A 213 6.95 11.49 -3.26
CA PHE A 213 8.12 11.43 -4.13
C PHE A 213 9.39 11.27 -3.29
N ASP A 214 9.59 12.13 -2.28
CA ASP A 214 10.79 12.08 -1.42
C ASP A 214 10.90 10.74 -0.69
N ARG A 215 9.79 10.22 -0.15
CA ARG A 215 9.79 8.92 0.53
C ARG A 215 10.12 7.76 -0.40
N ILE A 216 9.62 7.80 -1.64
CA ILE A 216 9.92 6.75 -2.62
C ILE A 216 11.42 6.79 -2.97
N GLU A 217 11.98 7.97 -3.23
CA GLU A 217 13.42 8.12 -3.48
C GLU A 217 14.27 7.63 -2.29
N GLU A 218 13.86 7.94 -1.05
CA GLU A 218 14.52 7.41 0.16
C GLU A 218 14.49 5.88 0.23
N LEU A 219 13.37 5.24 -0.11
CA LEU A 219 13.22 3.77 -0.08
C LEU A 219 14.12 3.06 -1.09
N TYR A 220 14.44 3.70 -2.21
CA TYR A 220 15.31 3.11 -3.22
C TYR A 220 16.81 3.21 -2.88
N GLY A 221 17.19 4.11 -1.96
CA GLY A 221 18.58 4.36 -1.61
C GLY A 221 19.44 4.74 -2.82
N ASP A 222 20.67 4.23 -2.89
CA ASP A 222 21.63 4.57 -3.95
C ASP A 222 21.38 3.83 -5.29
N THR A 223 20.29 3.04 -5.40
CA THR A 223 20.04 2.21 -6.58
C THR A 223 19.28 3.00 -7.64
N PRO A 224 19.74 3.09 -8.90
CA PRO A 224 18.99 3.76 -9.96
C PRO A 224 17.64 3.08 -10.20
N HIS A 225 16.57 3.87 -10.20
CA HIS A 225 15.20 3.39 -10.35
C HIS A 225 14.38 4.36 -11.20
N GLY A 226 13.38 3.84 -11.90
CA GLY A 226 12.44 4.66 -12.65
C GLY A 226 11.27 5.07 -11.77
N ASN A 227 11.37 6.22 -11.09
CA ASN A 227 10.21 6.83 -10.46
C ASN A 227 9.42 7.62 -11.53
N PHE A 228 8.28 7.06 -11.94
CA PHE A 228 7.43 7.68 -12.96
C PHE A 228 6.32 8.57 -12.37
N LEU A 229 6.28 8.71 -11.03
CA LEU A 229 5.35 9.63 -10.40
C LEU A 229 5.82 11.07 -10.65
N PRO A 230 4.90 12.01 -10.91
CA PRO A 230 5.28 13.41 -10.93
C PRO A 230 5.75 13.83 -9.53
N ARG A 231 6.63 14.82 -9.45
CA ARG A 231 7.16 15.34 -8.16
C ARG A 231 6.06 15.80 -7.20
N ASN A 232 4.95 16.31 -7.72
CA ASN A 232 3.80 16.71 -6.92
C ASN A 232 2.86 15.54 -6.58
N ALA A 233 3.20 14.31 -6.96
CA ALA A 233 2.36 13.11 -6.82
C ALA A 233 0.93 13.27 -7.38
N GLY A 234 0.74 14.11 -8.40
CA GLY A 234 -0.59 14.39 -8.96
C GLY A 234 -1.44 15.32 -8.12
N ASN A 235 -0.84 16.05 -7.18
CA ASN A 235 -1.49 17.10 -6.41
C ASN A 235 -1.91 18.26 -7.33
N VAL A 236 -3.18 18.63 -7.24
CA VAL A 236 -3.78 19.75 -7.98
C VAL A 236 -4.00 20.91 -7.02
N ASP A 237 -3.61 22.13 -7.38
CA ASP A 237 -3.77 23.30 -6.50
C ASP A 237 -5.24 23.63 -6.22
N LEU A 238 -5.53 24.28 -5.09
CA LEU A 238 -6.90 24.50 -4.63
C LEU A 238 -7.77 25.27 -5.63
N GLU A 239 -7.23 26.30 -6.29
CA GLU A 239 -7.95 27.10 -7.28
C GLU A 239 -8.39 26.22 -8.45
N ASP A 240 -7.43 25.44 -8.93
CA ASP A 240 -7.63 24.50 -9.99
C ASP A 240 -8.40 23.28 -9.53
N PHE A 241 -8.58 22.96 -8.24
CA PHE A 241 -9.14 21.67 -7.75
C PHE A 241 -10.60 21.43 -8.13
#